data_AF-A0A3B1B2C6-F1
#
_entry.id   AF-A0A3B1B2C6-F1
#
_cell.length_a   1.000
_cell.length_b   1.000
_cell.length_c   1.000
_cell.angle_alpha   90.00
_cell.angle_beta   90.00
_cell.angle_gamma   90.00
#
_symmetry.space_group_name_H-M   'P 1'
#
loop_
_entity.id
_entity.type
_entity.pdbx_description
1 polymer ?
#
loop_
_entity_poly.entity_id
_entity_poly.type
_entity_poly.pdbx_seq_one_letter_code
_entity_poly.pdbx_strand_id
1 'polypeptide(L)'
;KTTVFRLAAFRNRVSPAIPQRVIDRPPSAELAEDQKDTDSLPPYDVLDPILEMYIEQDQCADDIIATGYEASTVQRVIGLVNRNEYKRRQASPGVRISQRAFGRDRRYPITSGYDREQ
;
A
#
# COMPACT_ATOMS: atom_id res chain seq x y z
N LYS A 1 -0.49 5.44 -2.21
CA LYS A 1 0.31 6.50 -2.91
C LYS A 1 -0.39 7.86 -2.93
N THR A 2 -1.71 7.88 -2.80
CA THR A 2 -2.58 9.05 -2.97
C THR A 2 -2.24 10.25 -2.09
N THR A 3 -1.86 10.01 -0.82
CA THR A 3 -1.50 11.07 0.13
C THR A 3 -0.25 11.86 -0.28
N VAL A 4 0.71 11.20 -0.95
CA VAL A 4 1.95 11.86 -1.40
C VAL A 4 1.65 12.94 -2.44
N PHE A 5 0.80 12.64 -3.43
CA PHE A 5 0.39 13.63 -4.44
C PHE A 5 -0.39 14.80 -3.82
N ARG A 6 -1.29 14.53 -2.87
CA ARG A 6 -2.02 15.58 -2.15
C ARG A 6 -1.07 16.50 -1.37
N LEU A 7 -0.09 15.94 -0.66
CA LEU A 7 0.90 16.71 0.10
C LEU A 7 1.85 17.50 -0.80
N ALA A 8 2.27 16.92 -1.93
CA ALA A 8 3.10 17.62 -2.91
C ALA A 8 2.38 18.86 -3.47
N ALA A 9 1.11 18.71 -3.85
CA ALA A 9 0.28 19.82 -4.31
C ALA A 9 0.09 20.89 -3.22
N PHE A 10 -0.15 20.50 -1.98
CA PHE A 10 -0.26 21.43 -0.85
C PHE A 10 1.06 22.20 -0.62
N ARG A 11 2.21 21.53 -0.61
CA ARG A 11 3.52 22.16 -0.41
C ARG A 11 3.83 23.21 -1.48
N ASN A 12 3.45 22.94 -2.74
CA ASN A 12 3.63 23.87 -3.85
C ASN A 12 2.73 25.12 -3.76
N ARG A 13 1.60 25.08 -3.05
CA ARG A 13 0.78 26.27 -2.79
C ARG A 13 1.46 27.26 -1.85
N VAL A 14 2.28 26.77 -0.91
CA VAL A 14 3.04 27.63 0.02
C VAL A 14 4.23 28.26 -0.68
N SER A 15 4.97 27.47 -1.48
CA SER A 15 6.08 27.95 -2.30
C SER A 15 6.38 26.89 -3.38
N PRO A 16 6.56 27.29 -4.65
CA PRO A 16 6.82 26.35 -5.74
C PRO A 16 8.21 25.71 -5.58
N ALA A 17 8.23 24.46 -5.16
CA ALA A 17 9.46 23.69 -4.90
C ALA A 17 9.52 22.40 -5.71
N ILE A 18 8.37 21.81 -6.05
CA ILE A 18 8.28 20.55 -6.79
C ILE A 18 7.87 20.87 -8.24
N PRO A 19 8.63 20.44 -9.27
CA PRO A 19 8.25 20.66 -10.66
C PRO A 19 6.91 19.99 -11.02
N GLN A 20 6.03 20.73 -11.69
CA GLN A 20 4.67 20.24 -12.02
C GLN A 20 4.68 18.94 -12.85
N ARG A 21 5.66 18.79 -13.74
CA ARG A 21 5.90 17.56 -14.54
C ARG A 21 6.05 16.28 -13.70
N VAL A 22 6.45 16.38 -12.43
CA VAL A 22 6.61 15.23 -11.52
C VAL A 22 5.27 14.85 -10.88
N ILE A 23 4.38 15.82 -10.70
CA ILE A 23 3.03 15.63 -10.13
C ILE A 23 2.07 15.11 -11.20
N ASP A 24 2.20 15.58 -12.44
CA ASP A 24 1.34 15.18 -13.55
C ASP A 24 1.72 13.82 -14.13
N ARG A 25 2.94 13.33 -13.85
CA ARG A 25 3.37 12.00 -14.28
C ARG A 25 2.52 10.95 -13.54
N PRO A 26 1.93 9.98 -14.25
CA PRO A 26 1.17 8.92 -13.61
C PRO A 26 2.06 8.16 -12.60
N PRO A 27 1.49 7.70 -11.48
CA PRO A 27 2.24 6.99 -10.44
C PRO A 27 2.82 5.68 -10.98
N SER A 28 4.09 5.72 -11.38
CA SER A 28 4.84 4.56 -11.84
C SER A 28 5.87 4.16 -10.77
N ALA A 29 6.07 2.87 -10.50
CA ALA A 29 7.19 2.38 -9.69
C ALA A 29 8.28 1.87 -10.63
N GLU A 30 8.91 2.79 -11.35
CA GLU A 30 9.98 2.44 -12.27
C GLU A 30 11.27 2.16 -11.48
N LEU A 31 11.54 0.88 -11.22
CA LEU A 31 12.89 0.39 -10.95
C LEU A 31 13.55 -0.23 -12.21
N ALA A 32 12.87 -0.22 -13.37
CA ALA A 32 13.38 -0.63 -14.68
C ALA A 32 12.60 0.05 -15.82
N GLU A 33 13.22 0.22 -17.00
CA GLU A 33 12.53 0.66 -18.23
C GLU A 33 11.36 -0.31 -18.52
N ASP A 34 10.19 0.26 -18.81
CA ASP A 34 8.93 -0.43 -19.13
C ASP A 34 8.19 -1.21 -18.02
N GLN A 35 8.66 -1.20 -16.77
CA GLN A 35 7.93 -1.88 -15.69
C GLN A 35 6.74 -1.03 -15.18
N LYS A 36 5.51 -1.37 -15.59
CA LYS A 36 4.28 -0.75 -15.08
C LYS A 36 3.67 -1.56 -13.94
N ASP A 37 3.58 -0.96 -12.75
CA ASP A 37 2.91 -1.53 -11.57
C ASP A 37 1.46 -1.98 -11.85
N THR A 38 0.78 -1.35 -12.80
CA THR A 38 -0.61 -1.67 -13.19
C THR A 38 -0.78 -3.06 -13.79
N ASP A 39 0.28 -3.72 -14.25
CA ASP A 39 0.16 -5.05 -14.85
C ASP A 39 -0.06 -6.14 -13.79
N SER A 40 0.28 -5.87 -12.52
CA SER A 40 0.26 -6.88 -11.46
C SER A 40 -0.41 -6.45 -10.15
N LEU A 41 -0.88 -5.20 -10.07
CA LEU A 41 -1.65 -4.68 -8.92
C LEU A 41 -3.03 -4.16 -9.35
N PRO A 42 -4.07 -4.30 -8.51
CA PRO A 42 -5.32 -3.58 -8.73
C PRO A 42 -5.07 -2.06 -8.69
N PRO A 43 -5.95 -1.26 -9.33
CA PRO A 43 -5.76 0.18 -9.38
C PRO A 43 -5.74 0.79 -7.96
N TYR A 44 -4.96 1.86 -7.79
CA TYR A 44 -4.60 2.39 -6.46
C TYR A 44 -5.79 2.94 -5.67
N ASP A 45 -6.85 3.35 -6.35
CA ASP A 45 -8.14 3.74 -5.78
C ASP A 45 -8.86 2.59 -5.06
N VAL A 46 -8.62 1.35 -5.49
CA VAL A 46 -9.11 0.13 -4.84
C VAL A 46 -8.09 -0.40 -3.83
N LEU A 47 -6.81 -0.35 -4.16
CA LEU A 47 -5.73 -0.89 -3.32
C LEU A 47 -5.54 -0.10 -2.01
N ASP A 48 -5.47 1.23 -2.07
CA ASP A 48 -5.17 2.07 -0.91
C ASP A 48 -6.22 1.86 0.23
N PRO A 49 -7.55 1.85 -0.04
CA PRO A 49 -8.56 1.57 0.99
C PRO A 49 -8.49 0.16 1.60
N ILE A 50 -8.25 -0.87 0.78
CA ILE A 50 -8.11 -2.25 1.27
C ILE A 50 -6.92 -2.36 2.23
N LEU A 51 -5.80 -1.70 1.90
CA LEU A 51 -4.63 -1.65 2.77
C LEU A 51 -4.92 -0.91 4.08
N GLU A 52 -5.65 0.20 4.03
CA GLU A 52 -6.04 0.95 5.22
C GLU A 52 -6.89 0.10 6.17
N MET A 53 -7.94 -0.55 5.65
CA MET A 53 -8.80 -1.44 6.45
C MET A 53 -8.03 -2.63 7.02
N TYR A 54 -7.15 -3.25 6.22
CA TYR A 54 -6.41 -4.44 6.65
C TYR A 54 -5.27 -4.12 7.63
N ILE A 55 -4.54 -3.02 7.45
CA ILE A 55 -3.32 -2.72 8.22
C ILE A 55 -3.57 -1.74 9.35
N GLU A 56 -4.37 -0.69 9.10
CA GLU A 56 -4.65 0.33 10.11
C GLU A 56 -5.82 -0.07 11.01
N GLN A 57 -6.88 -0.64 10.43
CA GLN A 57 -8.11 -0.98 11.16
C GLN A 57 -8.19 -2.45 11.63
N ASP A 58 -7.20 -3.29 11.27
CA ASP A 58 -7.13 -4.71 11.65
C ASP A 58 -8.35 -5.56 11.23
N GLN A 59 -9.06 -5.13 10.18
CA GLN A 59 -10.23 -5.83 9.69
C GLN A 59 -9.84 -7.15 9.01
N CYS A 60 -10.69 -8.17 9.15
CA CYS A 60 -10.44 -9.43 8.50
C CYS A 60 -10.86 -9.40 7.02
N ALA A 61 -10.39 -10.37 6.23
CA ALA A 61 -10.72 -10.43 4.81
C ALA A 61 -12.25 -10.42 4.57
N ASP A 62 -13.00 -11.13 5.40
CA ASP A 62 -14.46 -11.26 5.28
C ASP A 62 -15.17 -9.93 5.57
N ASP A 63 -14.69 -9.16 6.55
CA ASP A 63 -15.21 -7.82 6.86
C ASP A 63 -14.96 -6.87 5.69
N ILE A 64 -13.77 -6.91 5.08
CA ILE A 64 -13.43 -6.08 3.93
C ILE A 64 -14.29 -6.46 2.72
N ILE A 65 -14.53 -7.76 2.50
CA ILE A 65 -15.44 -8.22 1.44
C ILE A 65 -16.87 -7.72 1.69
N ALA A 66 -17.33 -7.75 2.95
CA ALA A 66 -18.66 -7.25 3.33
C ALA A 66 -18.84 -5.74 3.06
N THR A 67 -17.77 -4.95 3.01
CA THR A 67 -17.83 -3.52 2.63
C THR A 67 -18.05 -3.30 1.12
N GLY A 68 -18.06 -4.36 0.30
CA GLY A 68 -18.41 -4.32 -1.12
C GLY A 68 -17.22 -4.46 -2.08
N TYR A 69 -16.02 -4.80 -1.57
CA TYR A 69 -14.88 -5.13 -2.42
C TYR A 69 -14.94 -6.57 -2.92
N GLU A 70 -14.42 -6.79 -4.13
CA GLU A 70 -14.41 -8.10 -4.75
C GLU A 70 -13.46 -9.06 -4.03
N ALA A 71 -13.93 -10.28 -3.75
CA ALA A 71 -13.23 -11.24 -2.89
C ALA A 71 -11.85 -11.66 -3.42
N SER A 72 -11.72 -11.91 -4.73
CA SER A 72 -10.45 -12.30 -5.33
C SER A 72 -9.41 -11.16 -5.21
N THR A 73 -9.85 -9.91 -5.30
CA THR A 73 -9.03 -8.71 -5.16
C THR A 73 -8.54 -8.57 -3.73
N VAL A 74 -9.44 -8.68 -2.74
CA VAL A 74 -9.08 -8.61 -1.32
C VAL A 74 -8.08 -9.70 -0.95
N GLN A 75 -8.36 -10.95 -1.33
CA GLN A 75 -7.48 -12.09 -1.05
C GLN A 75 -6.11 -11.93 -1.71
N ARG A 76 -6.06 -11.49 -2.98
CA ARG A 76 -4.82 -11.21 -3.70
C ARG A 76 -3.99 -10.13 -3.02
N VAL A 77 -4.62 -9.03 -2.58
CA VAL A 77 -3.93 -7.93 -1.89
C VAL A 77 -3.35 -8.42 -0.56
N ILE A 78 -4.14 -9.11 0.25
CA ILE A 78 -3.68 -9.67 1.54
C ILE A 78 -2.52 -10.66 1.32
N GLY A 79 -2.63 -11.55 0.33
CA GLY A 79 -1.57 -12.49 -0.03
C GLY A 79 -0.28 -11.80 -0.49
N LEU A 80 -0.38 -10.68 -1.23
CA LEU A 80 0.77 -9.85 -1.58
C LEU A 80 1.37 -9.17 -0.35
N VAL A 81 0.55 -8.70 0.59
CA VAL A 81 1.03 -8.11 1.84
C VAL A 81 1.83 -9.15 2.64
N ASN A 82 1.29 -10.33 2.85
CA ASN A 82 1.95 -11.35 3.66
C ASN A 82 3.26 -11.84 3.02
N ARG A 83 3.28 -12.09 1.71
CA ARG A 83 4.49 -12.54 1.00
C ARG A 83 5.63 -11.51 0.99
N ASN A 84 5.33 -10.22 1.06
CA ASN A 84 6.36 -9.17 1.04
C ASN A 84 6.87 -8.77 2.44
N GLU A 85 6.53 -9.52 3.50
CA GLU A 85 7.00 -9.23 4.86
C GLU A 85 8.53 -9.24 4.98
N TYR A 86 9.21 -10.12 4.23
CA TYR A 86 10.67 -10.18 4.21
C TYR A 86 11.30 -8.87 3.70
N LYS A 87 10.71 -8.24 2.68
CA LYS A 87 11.19 -6.95 2.14
C LYS A 87 11.04 -5.84 3.18
N ARG A 88 9.94 -5.84 3.94
CA ARG A 88 9.69 -4.84 4.98
C ARG A 88 10.70 -4.90 6.11
N ARG A 89 11.12 -6.11 6.52
CA ARG A 89 12.12 -6.27 7.59
C ARG A 89 13.51 -5.78 7.18
N GLN A 90 13.80 -5.71 5.89
CA GLN A 90 15.05 -5.17 5.35
C GLN A 90 14.98 -3.66 5.10
N ALA A 91 13.79 -3.04 5.22
CA ALA A 91 13.63 -1.61 5.01
C ALA A 91 14.26 -0.80 6.15
N SER A 92 14.89 0.33 5.80
CA SER A 92 15.42 1.26 6.79
C SER A 92 14.31 1.87 7.65
N PRO A 93 14.59 2.28 8.91
CA PRO A 93 13.62 2.96 9.76
C PRO A 93 13.06 4.22 9.08
N GLY A 94 11.74 4.36 9.06
CA GLY A 94 11.02 5.51 8.48
C GLY A 94 10.17 6.26 9.49
N VAL A 95 9.76 7.48 9.15
CA VAL A 95 8.89 8.32 9.98
C VAL A 95 7.47 7.76 10.01
N ARG A 96 6.90 7.60 11.21
CA ARG A 96 5.53 7.13 11.39
C ARG A 96 4.53 8.27 11.14
N ILE A 97 3.60 8.07 10.22
CA ILE A 97 2.54 9.04 9.87
C ILE A 97 1.11 8.52 10.07
N SER A 98 0.93 7.21 10.27
CA SER A 98 -0.37 6.55 10.53
C SER A 98 -0.49 6.07 11.98
N GLN A 99 -1.71 5.73 12.43
CA GLN A 99 -1.97 5.21 13.79
C GLN A 99 -1.28 3.86 14.02
N ARG A 100 -1.28 3.00 12.99
CA ARG A 100 -0.52 1.75 12.93
C ARG A 100 0.37 1.76 11.70
N ALA A 101 1.67 1.55 11.89
CA ALA A 101 2.65 1.54 10.82
C ALA A 101 3.37 0.19 10.71
N PHE A 102 3.90 -0.08 9.51
CA PHE A 102 4.82 -1.19 9.29
C PHE A 102 6.08 -0.99 10.12
N GLY A 103 6.39 -1.94 11.02
CA GLY A 103 7.51 -1.83 11.94
C GLY A 103 7.18 -2.42 13.31
N ARG A 104 7.36 -1.63 14.38
CA ARG A 104 7.19 -2.10 15.76
C ARG A 104 5.75 -2.58 16.06
N ASP A 105 4.77 -1.98 15.38
CA ASP A 105 3.34 -2.15 15.65
C ASP A 105 2.71 -3.35 14.92
N ARG A 106 3.37 -3.89 13.88
CA ARG A 106 2.92 -5.08 13.13
C ARG A 106 4.06 -6.09 13.00
N ARG A 107 4.03 -7.13 13.86
CA ARG A 107 5.07 -8.17 13.93
C ARG A 107 4.57 -9.50 13.36
N TYR A 108 4.69 -9.68 12.06
CA TYR A 108 4.33 -10.93 11.40
C TYR A 108 5.56 -11.81 11.13
N PRO A 109 5.43 -13.14 11.18
CA PRO A 109 6.53 -14.04 10.82
C PRO A 109 6.85 -13.93 9.31
N ILE A 110 8.13 -14.06 8.96
CA ILE A 110 8.56 -14.09 7.54
C ILE A 110 8.10 -15.39 6.88
N THR A 111 8.35 -16.52 7.54
CA THR A 111 7.84 -17.82 7.11
C THR A 111 6.50 -18.05 7.82
N SER A 112 5.41 -18.00 7.07
CA SER A 112 4.06 -18.24 7.59
C SER A 112 3.35 -19.24 6.69
N GLY A 113 2.78 -20.29 7.26
CA GLY A 113 1.88 -21.23 6.58
C GLY A 113 0.41 -20.95 6.90
N TYR A 114 0.10 -19.73 7.33
CA TYR A 114 -1.28 -19.32 7.60
C TYR A 114 -1.99 -19.03 6.26
N ASP A 115 -2.51 -20.08 5.64
CA ASP A 115 -3.53 -19.98 4.59
C ASP A 115 -4.90 -20.17 5.22
N ARG A 116 -5.82 -19.23 4.96
CA ARG A 116 -7.22 -19.28 5.44
C ARG A 116 -8.09 -20.28 4.65
N GLU A 117 -7.52 -21.38 4.16
CA GLU A 117 -8.27 -22.53 3.62
C GLU A 117 -8.43 -23.65 4.67
N GLN A 118 -8.72 -23.26 5.91
CA GLN A 118 -9.32 -24.15 6.91
C GLN A 118 -10.61 -23.51 7.45
#